data_AF-A0A9J6D891-F1
#
_entry.id   AF-A0A9J6D891-F1
#
_cell.length_a   1.000
_cell.length_b   1.000
_cell.length_c   1.000
_cell.angle_alpha   90.00
_cell.angle_beta   90.00
_cell.angle_gamma   90.00
#
_symmetry.space_group_name_H-M   'P 1'
#
loop_
_entity.id
_entity.type
_entity.pdbx_description
1 polymer ?
#
loop_
_entity_poly.entity_id
_entity_poly.type
_entity_poly.pdbx_seq_one_letter_code
_entity_poly.pdbx_strand_id
1 'polypeptide(L)'
;MPNGTFSNPLPGTVIDSEVTRPMSYDFFLVSQSGRLGTVSSTLCNILYDMTGLKLDHMQRVAYKLTHLYFNWPGTIRVPAPCHYAHMLAFLASQSLHDEHIERLNDTLFYL
;
A
#
# COMPACT_ATOMS: atom_id res chain seq x y z
N MET A 1 5.74 0.32 -37.52
CA MET A 1 5.52 0.36 -36.07
C MET A 1 5.62 -1.08 -35.56
N PRO A 2 6.59 -1.45 -34.72
CA PRO A 2 6.59 -2.80 -34.18
C PRO A 2 5.43 -2.94 -33.19
N ASN A 3 4.69 -4.04 -33.30
CA ASN A 3 3.52 -4.39 -32.53
C ASN A 3 3.85 -4.56 -31.03
N GLY A 4 3.92 -3.44 -30.29
CA GLY A 4 4.14 -3.43 -28.85
C GLY A 4 2.88 -3.87 -28.12
N THR A 5 2.83 -5.14 -27.70
CA THR A 5 1.85 -5.59 -26.72
C THR A 5 2.14 -4.89 -25.39
N PHE A 6 1.34 -3.88 -25.04
CA PHE A 6 1.43 -3.22 -23.74
C PHE A 6 1.20 -4.25 -22.63
N SER A 7 2.12 -4.32 -21.68
CA SER A 7 2.04 -5.24 -20.53
C SER A 7 1.97 -4.45 -19.23
N ASN A 8 1.38 -5.07 -18.21
CA ASN A 8 1.38 -4.48 -16.87
C ASN A 8 2.81 -4.39 -16.32
N PRO A 9 3.16 -3.30 -15.62
CA PRO A 9 4.41 -3.21 -14.88
C PRO A 9 4.49 -4.30 -13.82
N LEU A 10 5.72 -4.68 -13.47
CA LEU A 10 5.98 -5.69 -12.47
C LEU A 10 5.67 -5.17 -11.06
N PRO A 11 5.29 -6.04 -10.11
CA PRO A 11 5.26 -5.68 -8.70
C PRO A 11 6.60 -5.10 -8.24
N GLY A 12 6.56 -4.00 -7.50
CA GLY A 12 7.73 -3.25 -7.06
C GLY A 12 8.15 -2.13 -8.01
N THR A 13 7.48 -1.93 -9.15
CA THR A 13 7.73 -0.75 -10.00
C THR A 13 7.36 0.52 -9.24
N VAL A 14 8.33 1.44 -9.18
CA VAL A 14 8.17 2.78 -8.60
C VAL A 14 8.29 3.82 -9.72
N ILE A 15 7.45 4.84 -9.65
CA ILE A 15 7.49 5.99 -10.56
C ILE A 15 7.55 7.25 -9.68
N ASP A 16 8.70 7.92 -9.70
CA ASP A 16 8.98 9.11 -8.89
C ASP A 16 9.32 10.36 -9.72
N SER A 17 9.42 10.24 -11.05
CA SER A 17 9.67 11.34 -11.98
C SER A 17 8.55 11.52 -13.01
N GLU A 18 8.50 12.69 -13.66
CA GLU A 18 7.63 13.07 -14.81
C GLU A 18 6.12 13.18 -14.55
N VAL A 19 5.53 12.25 -13.79
CA VAL A 19 4.09 12.19 -13.46
C VAL A 19 3.78 12.59 -12.02
N THR A 20 4.81 12.87 -11.23
CA THR A 20 4.72 13.38 -9.86
C THR A 20 4.52 14.90 -9.86
N ARG A 21 4.03 15.45 -8.73
CA ARG A 21 3.81 16.90 -8.65
C ARG A 21 5.15 17.62 -8.40
N PRO A 22 5.49 18.69 -9.13
CA PRO A 22 6.83 19.33 -9.07
C PRO A 22 7.27 19.83 -7.68
N MET A 23 6.33 20.11 -6.79
CA MET A 23 6.57 20.60 -5.42
C MET A 23 6.18 19.58 -4.34
N SER A 24 5.70 18.40 -4.69
CA SER A 24 5.32 17.36 -3.73
C SER A 24 6.40 16.29 -3.64
N TYR A 25 6.59 15.75 -2.44
CA TYR A 25 7.45 14.60 -2.21
C TYR A 25 6.59 13.33 -2.34
N ASP A 26 6.21 12.98 -3.57
CA ASP A 26 5.33 11.84 -3.86
C ASP A 26 5.94 10.83 -4.85
N PHE A 27 5.43 9.60 -4.79
CA PHE A 27 5.79 8.53 -5.72
C PHE A 27 4.59 7.60 -5.94
N PHE A 28 4.52 6.99 -7.12
CA PHE A 28 3.59 5.90 -7.39
C PHE A 28 4.29 4.56 -7.19
N LEU A 29 3.60 3.63 -6.52
CA LEU A 29 4.08 2.27 -6.29
C LEU A 29 3.07 1.27 -6.87
N VAL A 30 3.55 0.39 -7.76
CA VAL A 30 2.79 -0.77 -8.20
C VAL A 30 3.17 -1.94 -7.32
N SER A 31 2.34 -2.29 -6.33
CA SER A 31 2.69 -3.35 -5.38
C SER A 31 2.18 -4.74 -5.78
N GLN A 32 1.09 -4.84 -6.55
CA GLN A 32 0.46 -6.12 -6.93
C GLN A 32 0.50 -6.36 -8.43
N SER A 33 0.54 -7.61 -8.87
CA SER A 33 0.29 -7.98 -10.25
C SER A 33 -1.20 -8.27 -10.46
N GLY A 34 -1.86 -7.52 -11.34
CA GLY A 34 -3.24 -7.83 -11.77
C GLY A 34 -3.25 -9.02 -12.75
N ARG A 35 -4.14 -10.00 -12.53
CA ARG A 35 -4.34 -11.13 -13.47
C ARG A 35 -5.13 -10.75 -14.72
N LEU A 36 -6.07 -9.81 -14.57
CA LEU A 36 -6.95 -9.33 -15.62
C LEU A 36 -7.03 -7.80 -15.55
N GLY A 37 -7.01 -7.15 -16.71
CA GLY A 37 -7.05 -5.69 -16.82
C GLY A 37 -5.72 -5.00 -16.49
N THR A 38 -5.78 -3.66 -16.42
CA THR A 38 -4.62 -2.81 -16.11
C THR A 38 -4.41 -2.70 -14.61
N VAL A 39 -3.17 -2.84 -14.16
CA VAL A 39 -2.82 -2.68 -12.75
C VAL A 39 -2.96 -1.22 -12.31
N SER A 40 -3.55 -0.98 -11.14
CA SER A 40 -3.59 0.33 -10.51
C SER A 40 -2.38 0.53 -9.60
N SER A 41 -1.69 1.66 -9.75
CA SER A 41 -0.65 2.10 -8.83
C SER A 41 -1.25 2.76 -7.58
N THR A 42 -0.48 2.76 -6.50
CA THR A 42 -0.79 3.46 -5.25
C THR A 42 0.05 4.73 -5.18
N LEU A 43 -0.60 5.89 -5.01
CA LEU A 43 0.09 7.16 -4.78
C LEU A 43 0.46 7.29 -3.31
N CYS A 44 1.76 7.41 -3.03
CA CYS A 44 2.29 7.69 -1.70
C CYS A 44 2.79 9.13 -1.67
N ASN A 45 2.19 9.98 -0.83
CA ASN A 45 2.60 11.36 -0.64
C ASN A 45 3.21 11.54 0.75
N ILE A 46 4.46 12.01 0.79
CA ILE A 46 5.18 12.29 2.03
C ILE A 46 4.95 13.77 2.37
N LEU A 47 4.07 14.00 3.34
CA LEU A 47 3.71 15.35 3.78
C LEU A 47 4.73 15.95 4.75
N TYR A 48 5.44 15.09 5.48
CA TYR A 48 6.41 15.48 6.50
C TYR A 48 7.41 14.35 6.72
N ASP A 49 8.70 14.68 6.77
CA ASP A 49 9.79 13.73 7.01
C ASP A 49 10.76 14.25 8.07
N MET A 50 10.97 13.45 9.12
CA MET A 50 11.96 13.66 10.20
C MET A 50 12.92 12.49 10.32
N THR A 51 12.83 11.51 9.43
CA THR A 51 13.57 10.25 9.51
C THR A 51 14.99 10.38 8.99
N GLY A 52 15.27 11.41 8.17
CA GLY A 52 16.55 11.57 7.47
C GLY A 52 16.80 10.48 6.42
N LEU A 53 15.77 9.70 6.06
CA LEU A 53 15.86 8.66 5.06
C LEU A 53 15.82 9.25 3.65
N LYS A 54 16.57 8.64 2.73
CA LYS A 54 16.44 8.95 1.31
C LYS A 54 15.11 8.41 0.79
N LEU A 55 14.55 9.06 -0.24
CA LEU A 55 13.30 8.64 -0.87
C LEU A 55 13.30 7.15 -1.30
N ASP A 56 14.39 6.66 -1.89
CA ASP A 56 14.56 5.24 -2.25
C ASP A 56 14.37 4.30 -1.05
N HIS A 57 14.83 4.69 0.14
CA HIS A 57 14.61 3.89 1.35
C HIS A 57 13.14 3.89 1.77
N MET A 58 12.47 5.04 1.69
CA MET A 58 11.04 5.14 2.01
C MET A 58 10.18 4.34 1.03
N GLN A 59 10.49 4.38 -0.27
CA GLN A 59 9.86 3.57 -1.30
C GLN A 59 10.01 2.07 -1.01
N ARG A 60 11.22 1.62 -0.65
CA ARG A 60 11.48 0.22 -0.27
C ARG A 60 10.73 -0.20 0.98
N VAL A 61 10.67 0.65 2.00
CA VAL A 61 9.90 0.38 3.22
C VAL A 61 8.42 0.25 2.87
N ALA A 62 7.86 1.19 2.11
CA ALA A 62 6.47 1.14 1.67
C ALA A 62 6.15 -0.17 0.92
N TYR A 63 7.02 -0.58 -0.01
CA TYR A 63 6.86 -1.85 -0.73
C TYR A 63 6.97 -3.08 0.19
N LYS A 64 7.94 -3.11 1.11
CA LYS A 64 8.07 -4.20 2.09
C LYS A 64 6.83 -4.34 2.96
N LEU A 65 6.25 -3.23 3.42
CA LEU A 65 5.02 -3.25 4.22
C LEU A 65 3.83 -3.88 3.47
N THR A 66 3.81 -3.87 2.14
CA THR A 66 2.75 -4.54 1.37
C THR A 66 2.80 -6.07 1.43
N HIS A 67 3.92 -6.66 1.88
CA HIS A 67 4.07 -8.12 2.01
C HIS A 67 3.60 -8.64 3.38
N LEU A 68 3.27 -7.74 4.31
CA LEU A 68 3.01 -8.10 5.71
C LEU A 68 1.52 -8.34 5.99
N TYR A 69 0.68 -8.52 4.98
CA TYR A 69 -0.73 -8.84 5.18
C TYR A 69 -0.93 -10.35 5.30
N PHE A 70 -1.17 -10.83 6.51
CA PHE A 70 -1.18 -12.28 6.83
C PHE A 70 -2.29 -13.10 6.17
N ASN A 71 -3.41 -12.49 5.76
CA ASN A 71 -4.50 -13.21 5.11
C ASN A 71 -4.27 -13.43 3.59
N TRP A 72 -3.19 -12.92 3.01
CA TRP A 72 -2.89 -13.09 1.59
C TRP A 72 -1.44 -13.52 1.37
N PRO A 73 -1.18 -14.64 0.66
CA PRO A 73 0.17 -15.11 0.39
C PRO A 73 0.82 -14.34 -0.77
N GLY A 74 0.90 -13.01 -0.66
CA GLY A 74 1.46 -12.13 -1.68
C GLY A 74 1.43 -10.67 -1.25
N THR A 75 1.75 -9.76 -2.17
CA THR A 75 1.66 -8.33 -1.91
C THR A 75 0.22 -7.85 -1.96
N ILE A 76 -0.09 -6.82 -1.17
CA ILE A 76 -1.34 -6.07 -1.22
C ILE A 76 -1.15 -4.66 -1.81
N ARG A 77 -2.24 -4.02 -2.26
CA ARG A 77 -2.19 -2.70 -2.94
C ARG A 77 -1.60 -1.59 -2.08
N VAL A 78 -1.94 -1.58 -0.80
CA VAL A 78 -1.54 -0.56 0.17
C VAL A 78 -0.67 -1.20 1.26
N PRO A 79 0.11 -0.44 2.05
CA PRO A 79 0.85 -1.00 3.17
C PRO A 79 -0.05 -1.79 4.14
N ALA A 80 0.44 -2.91 4.68
CA ALA A 80 -0.33 -3.76 5.61
C ALA A 80 -0.96 -3.00 6.78
N PRO A 81 -0.29 -2.03 7.44
CA PRO A 81 -0.91 -1.24 8.51
C PRO A 81 -2.17 -0.49 8.05
N CYS A 82 -2.15 0.11 6.85
CA CYS A 82 -3.30 0.81 6.29
C CYS A 82 -4.46 -0.15 6.01
N HIS A 83 -4.14 -1.34 5.48
CA HIS A 83 -5.16 -2.34 5.20
C HIS A 83 -5.76 -2.94 6.48
N TYR A 84 -4.94 -3.18 7.50
CA TYR A 84 -5.40 -3.61 8.82
C TYR A 84 -6.33 -2.61 9.48
N ALA A 85 -5.97 -1.31 9.45
CA ALA A 85 -6.86 -0.25 9.95
C ALA A 85 -8.20 -0.25 9.20
N HIS A 86 -8.19 -0.47 7.88
CA HIS A 86 -9.42 -0.59 7.10
C HIS A 86 -10.27 -1.78 7.52
N MET A 87 -9.69 -2.97 7.69
CA MET A 87 -10.40 -4.17 8.13
C MET A 87 -10.99 -4.00 9.53
N LEU A 88 -10.22 -3.45 10.47
CA LEU A 88 -10.68 -3.15 11.82
C LEU A 88 -11.85 -2.14 11.80
N ALA A 89 -11.71 -1.03 11.07
CA ALA A 89 -12.77 -0.02 10.96
C ALA A 89 -14.04 -0.60 10.32
N PHE A 90 -13.88 -1.45 9.30
CA PHE A 90 -14.99 -2.14 8.65
C PHE A 90 -15.72 -3.08 9.61
N LEU A 91 -15.00 -3.95 10.33
CA LEU A 91 -15.57 -4.84 11.34
C LEU A 91 -16.28 -4.05 12.45
N ALA A 92 -15.64 -2.98 12.93
CA ALA A 92 -16.21 -2.13 13.97
C ALA A 92 -17.54 -1.51 13.52
N SER A 93 -17.58 -1.00 12.28
CA SER A 93 -18.79 -0.39 11.71
C SER A 93 -19.94 -1.37 11.50
N GLN A 94 -19.65 -2.63 11.15
CA GLN A 94 -20.68 -3.60 10.81
C GLN A 94 -21.16 -4.44 11.99
N SER A 95 -20.29 -4.71 12.95
CA SER A 95 -20.54 -5.79 13.92
C SER A 95 -20.38 -5.34 15.36
N LEU A 96 -19.43 -4.45 15.67
CA LEU A 96 -19.08 -4.24 17.08
C LEU A 96 -20.08 -3.35 17.82
N HIS A 97 -20.66 -2.30 17.22
CA HIS A 97 -21.71 -1.42 17.81
C HIS A 97 -21.52 -0.97 19.29
N ASP A 98 -20.37 -1.24 19.88
CA ASP A 98 -20.10 -1.30 21.32
C ASP A 98 -18.63 -0.92 21.56
N GLU A 99 -18.28 -0.63 22.81
CA GLU A 99 -16.97 -0.07 23.15
C GLU A 99 -15.80 -1.04 22.94
N HIS A 100 -14.65 -0.44 22.63
CA HIS A 100 -13.40 -1.11 22.33
C HIS A 100 -12.91 -2.03 23.47
N ILE A 101 -12.67 -3.30 23.18
CA ILE A 101 -12.15 -4.27 24.16
C ILE A 101 -10.63 -4.15 24.24
N GLU A 102 -10.11 -3.51 25.29
CA GLU A 102 -8.67 -3.28 25.47
C GLU A 102 -7.82 -4.56 25.42
N ARG A 103 -8.36 -5.69 25.90
CA ARG A 103 -7.66 -6.99 25.90
C ARG A 103 -7.30 -7.49 24.50
N LEU A 104 -7.96 -7.00 23.46
CA LEU A 104 -7.74 -7.43 22.08
C LEU A 104 -6.75 -6.54 21.31
N ASN A 105 -6.23 -5.47 21.93
CA ASN A 105 -5.34 -4.49 21.28
C ASN A 105 -4.14 -5.10 20.57
N ASP A 106 -3.52 -6.12 21.18
CA ASP A 106 -2.30 -6.75 20.65
C ASP A 106 -2.59 -7.98 19.78
N THR A 107 -3.85 -8.14 19.35
CA THR A 107 -4.30 -9.28 18.55
C THR A 107 -4.90 -8.83 17.23
N LEU A 108 -4.70 -9.62 16.18
CA LEU A 108 -5.28 -9.40 14.86
C LEU A 108 -6.66 -10.06 14.75
N PHE A 109 -7.56 -9.81 15.72
CA PHE A 109 -8.88 -10.46 15.82
C PHE A 109 -9.85 -10.09 14.68
N TYR A 110 -9.52 -9.06 13.91
CA TYR A 110 -10.31 -8.50 12.82
C TYR A 110 -9.90 -9.04 11.43
N LEU A 111 -9.04 -10.06 11.41
CA LEU A 111 -8.61 -10.76 10.21
C LEU A 111 -9.50 -11.94 9.85
#